data_AF-A0ABD3FN49-F1
#
_entry.id   AF-A0ABD3FN49-F1
#
_cell.length_a   1.000
_cell.length_b   1.000
_cell.length_c   1.000
_cell.angle_alpha   90.00
_cell.angle_beta   90.00
_cell.angle_gamma   90.00
#
_symmetry.space_group_name_H-M   'P 1'
#
loop_
_entity.id
_entity.type
_entity.pdbx_description
1 polymer ?
#
loop_
_entity_poly.entity_id
_entity_poly.type
_entity_poly.pdbx_seq_one_letter_code
_entity_poly.pdbx_strand_id
1 'polypeptide(L)'
;MLVMKPFGYVLALLAVQSVSAATNNCTSWSARYQTDLEGVCVCSEATCDTVYNGHLHLSNNEAGVFSTSKAGDRLTFSTVEVESTANDAADFIIDTNTTYQSIIGFGGAFTDASAINLYLLDSGLQEALVNAYFGDDGLQYTIGRIPIGSTDFSLTIYSYNDVEGDLAMENFSIDMDKTKKIPFIQRAMSASSRGMKLYGSSWAPPAWMTTENTTINCAVQGYPGGEYWEALALYYSKFVSGYKEEGIPIWAITTQNEPTEQFSFKYWQSLRFNVTTERDFIKRDLGPRMKADHPDLKIIMMDDQKDLLLDWDATLLDADSAQYVSGAGVHWYKDLDFLVDTAGNFADLETFHKSYPDLFILATEACEGYLLNGIVTGAGPTLQNPTYAWQRAQIYARDIIGDLSHYASGWTDWNLVLNTTGGPTWIDNLVDSPILIDEEGGAEFYKQPMFYAMGHFSKFLPADSVRVALTTSSSASSTLSKVDSVAFLTPDDQVVLILSNRDSSAHDITLSLSSQELSTNVTLETLSIKTIVIGEGSGNSSSSSSSSSPSGSTSAATETPSTTTATPISSTGASAASEASSSVSSSASGATVTPSTTTAAPATSTAASSAAETPEPTTPDSNSC
;
A
#
# COMPACT_ATOMS: atom_id res chain seq x y z
N MET A 1 -6.58 86.13 -6.09
CA MET A 1 -6.60 84.92 -5.23
C MET A 1 -7.97 84.27 -5.41
N LEU A 2 -8.13 82.96 -5.61
CA LEU A 2 -7.15 81.86 -5.76
C LEU A 2 -7.74 80.90 -6.83
N VAL A 3 -7.18 80.87 -8.04
CA VAL A 3 -6.41 79.72 -8.60
C VAL A 3 -7.15 78.37 -8.55
N MET A 4 -7.71 77.97 -9.70
CA MET A 4 -8.10 76.58 -9.98
C MET A 4 -6.86 75.68 -10.07
N LYS A 5 -6.98 74.41 -9.65
CA LYS A 5 -6.00 73.34 -9.95
C LYS A 5 -6.72 72.08 -10.49
N PRO A 6 -6.01 71.23 -11.26
CA PRO A 6 -6.64 70.47 -12.34
C PRO A 6 -7.04 69.03 -11.99
N PHE A 7 -7.93 68.47 -12.81
CA PHE A 7 -8.13 67.02 -12.93
C PHE A 7 -6.84 66.34 -13.39
N GLY A 8 -6.37 65.35 -12.61
CA GLY A 8 -5.40 64.36 -13.07
C GLY A 8 -6.13 63.07 -13.40
N TYR A 9 -6.06 62.64 -14.67
CA TYR A 9 -6.47 61.28 -15.04
C TYR A 9 -5.42 60.29 -14.50
N VAL A 10 -5.78 59.50 -13.49
CA VAL A 10 -4.98 58.34 -13.09
C VAL A 10 -5.39 57.18 -13.99
N LEU A 11 -4.45 56.74 -14.82
CA LEU A 11 -4.60 55.55 -15.64
C LEU A 11 -4.56 54.33 -14.72
N ALA A 12 -5.69 53.65 -14.54
CA ALA A 12 -5.73 52.40 -13.78
C ALA A 12 -5.08 51.29 -14.61
N LEU A 13 -3.82 50.96 -14.32
CA LEU A 13 -3.25 49.69 -14.77
C LEU A 13 -4.01 48.56 -14.06
N LEU A 14 -4.75 47.78 -14.83
CA LEU A 14 -5.13 46.42 -14.44
C LEU A 14 -3.86 45.57 -14.38
N ALA A 15 -3.25 45.51 -13.20
CA ALA A 15 -2.29 44.46 -12.91
C ALA A 15 -3.07 43.14 -12.89
N VAL A 16 -2.80 42.28 -13.87
CA VAL A 16 -3.19 40.87 -13.78
C VAL A 16 -2.33 40.28 -12.67
N GLN A 17 -2.88 40.22 -11.47
CA GLN A 17 -2.30 39.42 -10.40
C GLN A 17 -2.55 37.96 -10.78
N SER A 18 -1.49 37.27 -11.20
CA SER A 18 -1.44 35.82 -11.14
C SER A 18 -1.70 35.42 -9.69
N VAL A 19 -2.85 34.80 -9.42
CA VAL A 19 -3.17 34.26 -8.11
C VAL A 19 -2.29 33.04 -7.91
N SER A 20 -1.08 33.23 -7.38
CA SER A 20 -0.37 32.15 -6.71
C SER A 20 -1.20 31.81 -5.48
N ALA A 21 -1.91 30.68 -5.51
CA ALA A 21 -2.43 30.09 -4.29
C ALA A 21 -1.26 29.97 -3.31
N ALA A 22 -1.43 30.53 -2.10
CA ALA A 22 -0.36 30.55 -1.12
C ALA A 22 -0.21 29.14 -0.53
N THR A 23 0.63 28.32 -1.15
CA THR A 23 1.14 27.10 -0.50
C THR A 23 1.91 27.51 0.74
N ASN A 24 1.56 26.91 1.88
CA ASN A 24 2.51 26.87 2.98
C ASN A 24 3.69 26.01 2.51
N ASN A 25 4.84 26.63 2.29
CA ASN A 25 6.04 25.90 1.88
C ASN A 25 6.61 25.11 3.07
N CYS A 26 7.26 23.99 2.78
CA CYS A 26 8.02 23.21 3.76
C CYS A 26 9.00 24.10 4.55
N THR A 27 9.06 23.89 5.87
CA THR A 27 10.05 24.47 6.78
C THR A 27 10.76 23.36 7.54
N SER A 28 12.08 23.46 7.66
CA SER A 28 12.92 22.51 8.42
C SER A 28 13.06 22.87 9.89
N TRP A 29 12.74 24.10 10.29
CA TRP A 29 13.00 24.59 11.65
C TRP A 29 12.11 23.88 12.69
N SER A 30 12.73 23.20 13.66
CA SER A 30 12.08 22.65 14.85
C SER A 30 12.37 23.49 16.09
N ALA A 31 11.31 23.87 16.81
CA ALA A 31 11.39 24.49 18.12
C ALA A 31 11.79 23.48 19.21
N ARG A 32 11.43 22.19 19.09
CA ARG A 32 11.86 21.13 20.02
C ARG A 32 13.39 20.96 19.99
N TYR A 33 13.96 20.81 18.81
CA TYR A 33 15.41 20.58 18.65
C TYR A 33 16.25 21.86 18.53
N GLN A 34 15.60 23.04 18.37
CA GLN A 34 16.24 24.36 18.19
C GLN A 34 17.23 24.40 17.01
N THR A 35 16.90 23.67 15.93
CA THR A 35 17.71 23.55 14.72
C THR A 35 16.81 23.28 13.51
N ASP A 36 17.35 23.50 12.32
CA ASP A 36 16.80 22.94 11.09
C ASP A 36 17.03 21.42 11.04
N LEU A 37 15.95 20.68 10.85
CA LEU A 37 15.94 19.26 10.50
C LEU A 37 16.03 19.13 8.98
N GLU A 38 17.25 19.12 8.46
CA GLU A 38 17.50 19.07 7.02
C GLU A 38 16.75 17.88 6.37
N GLY A 39 16.10 18.14 5.24
CA GLY A 39 15.36 17.13 4.49
C GLY A 39 13.96 16.80 5.02
N VAL A 40 13.56 17.32 6.17
CA VAL A 40 12.26 17.03 6.81
C VAL A 40 11.42 18.32 6.86
N CYS A 41 10.09 18.18 6.80
CA CYS A 41 9.18 19.31 6.96
C CYS A 41 8.50 19.24 8.33
N VAL A 42 8.69 20.29 9.12
CA VAL A 42 8.13 20.45 10.46
C VAL A 42 6.75 21.08 10.36
N CYS A 43 5.77 20.39 10.93
CA CYS A 43 4.42 20.88 11.13
C CYS A 43 4.19 21.21 12.60
N SER A 44 3.71 22.42 12.89
CA SER A 44 3.38 22.97 14.21
C SER A 44 2.12 23.84 14.10
N GLU A 45 1.56 24.33 15.21
CA GLU A 45 0.37 25.21 15.18
C GLU A 45 0.55 26.43 14.26
N ALA A 46 1.79 26.94 14.15
CA ALA A 46 2.12 28.12 13.35
C ALA A 46 2.29 27.84 11.84
N THR A 47 2.58 26.59 11.45
CA THR A 47 2.97 26.27 10.07
C THR A 47 2.88 24.77 9.81
N CYS A 48 2.28 24.38 8.70
CA CYS A 48 2.39 23.04 8.13
C CYS A 48 2.17 23.15 6.61
N ASP A 49 2.98 22.43 5.83
CA ASP A 49 2.90 22.46 4.37
C ASP A 49 1.66 21.72 3.84
N THR A 50 1.30 22.03 2.60
CA THR A 50 0.15 21.48 1.86
C THR A 50 0.53 21.22 0.41
N VAL A 51 -0.12 20.26 -0.24
CA VAL A 51 0.17 19.86 -1.61
C VAL A 51 -0.83 20.53 -2.57
N TYR A 52 -0.33 21.42 -3.42
CA TYR A 52 -1.16 22.19 -4.35
C TYR A 52 -1.83 21.32 -5.42
N ASN A 53 -3.11 21.56 -5.67
CA ASN A 53 -3.91 20.85 -6.68
C ASN A 53 -3.78 21.43 -8.11
N GLY A 54 -2.60 21.95 -8.46
CA GLY A 54 -2.35 22.66 -9.74
C GLY A 54 -2.61 21.84 -11.01
N HIS A 55 -2.57 20.51 -10.93
CA HIS A 55 -2.89 19.60 -12.04
C HIS A 55 -4.35 19.70 -12.51
N LEU A 56 -5.26 20.24 -11.69
CA LEU A 56 -6.67 20.46 -12.03
C LEU A 56 -6.89 21.78 -12.82
N HIS A 57 -5.82 22.56 -13.05
CA HIS A 57 -5.90 23.93 -13.59
C HIS A 57 -4.94 24.16 -14.78
N LEU A 58 -4.46 23.08 -15.40
CA LEU A 58 -3.57 23.13 -16.58
C LEU A 58 -4.31 23.65 -17.81
N SER A 59 -3.62 24.42 -18.66
CA SER A 59 -4.10 24.75 -19.99
C SER A 59 -3.72 23.66 -21.02
N ASN A 60 -4.39 23.64 -22.18
CA ASN A 60 -4.21 22.60 -23.21
C ASN A 60 -2.77 22.50 -23.79
N ASN A 61 -1.90 23.47 -23.50
CA ASN A 61 -0.50 23.51 -23.94
C ASN A 61 0.49 23.48 -22.77
N GLU A 62 0.06 23.01 -21.59
CA GLU A 62 0.89 22.87 -20.39
C GLU A 62 0.81 21.45 -19.82
N ALA A 63 1.94 20.96 -19.32
CA ALA A 63 2.00 19.82 -18.40
C ALA A 63 2.33 20.33 -17.00
N GLY A 64 1.65 19.81 -15.99
CA GLY A 64 1.98 20.04 -14.59
C GLY A 64 3.15 19.15 -14.17
N VAL A 65 4.11 19.71 -13.46
CA VAL A 65 5.28 18.99 -12.94
C VAL A 65 5.34 19.16 -11.43
N PHE A 66 5.25 18.05 -10.71
CA PHE A 66 5.46 18.00 -9.26
C PHE A 66 6.82 17.38 -9.00
N SER A 67 7.67 18.05 -8.23
CA SER A 67 9.04 17.61 -7.95
C SER A 67 9.27 17.41 -6.45
N THR A 68 9.93 16.32 -6.08
CA THR A 68 10.51 16.11 -4.75
C THR A 68 11.99 15.78 -4.92
N SER A 69 12.89 16.43 -4.18
CA SER A 69 14.34 16.29 -4.41
C SER A 69 15.14 16.25 -3.11
N LYS A 70 16.34 15.66 -3.14
CA LYS A 70 17.28 15.75 -2.03
C LYS A 70 17.66 17.20 -1.70
N ALA A 71 17.64 18.08 -2.71
CA ALA A 71 17.98 19.49 -2.57
C ALA A 71 16.93 20.31 -1.80
N GLY A 72 15.69 19.82 -1.69
CA GLY A 72 14.65 20.44 -0.84
C GLY A 72 13.26 20.55 -1.45
N ASP A 73 13.03 20.12 -2.69
CA ASP A 73 11.69 20.17 -3.30
C ASP A 73 10.74 19.18 -2.63
N ARG A 74 9.49 19.55 -2.42
CA ARG A 74 8.52 18.77 -1.62
C ARG A 74 7.15 18.83 -2.29
N LEU A 75 6.96 17.98 -3.30
CA LEU A 75 5.85 18.06 -4.25
C LEU A 75 5.69 19.49 -4.84
N THR A 76 6.83 20.16 -5.08
CA THR A 76 6.89 21.52 -5.63
C THR A 76 6.28 21.52 -7.03
N PHE A 77 5.25 22.35 -7.24
CA PHE A 77 4.54 22.47 -8.51
C PHE A 77 5.17 23.50 -9.45
N SER A 78 5.30 23.14 -10.73
CA SER A 78 5.57 24.04 -11.86
C SER A 78 4.81 23.57 -13.11
N THR A 79 4.85 24.35 -14.19
CA THR A 79 4.38 23.92 -15.52
C THR A 79 5.50 23.94 -16.55
N VAL A 80 5.37 23.10 -17.57
CA VAL A 80 6.21 23.09 -18.78
C VAL A 80 5.33 23.16 -20.03
N GLU A 81 5.82 23.74 -21.12
CA GLU A 81 5.08 23.82 -22.38
C GLU A 81 4.98 22.44 -23.06
N VAL A 82 3.82 22.17 -23.66
CA VAL A 82 3.53 20.97 -24.46
C VAL A 82 3.42 21.35 -25.93
N GLU A 83 4.23 20.70 -26.77
CA GLU A 83 4.21 20.85 -28.22
C GLU A 83 3.20 19.89 -28.84
N SER A 84 2.43 20.36 -29.83
CA SER A 84 1.44 19.56 -30.58
C SER A 84 2.08 18.81 -31.76
N THR A 85 3.17 18.11 -31.45
CA THR A 85 3.80 17.12 -32.34
C THR A 85 4.31 15.92 -31.54
N ALA A 86 4.05 14.71 -32.02
CA ALA A 86 4.72 13.50 -31.54
C ALA A 86 6.24 13.59 -31.81
N ASN A 87 7.03 12.98 -30.93
CA ASN A 87 8.47 12.79 -31.14
C ASN A 87 8.85 11.32 -30.96
N ASP A 88 9.03 10.60 -32.07
CA ASP A 88 9.46 9.19 -32.09
C ASP A 88 10.91 8.99 -31.62
N ALA A 89 11.69 10.08 -31.53
CA ALA A 89 13.05 10.09 -30.99
C ALA A 89 13.12 10.54 -29.52
N ALA A 90 11.97 10.64 -28.84
CA ALA A 90 11.91 10.96 -27.42
C ALA A 90 12.59 9.91 -26.54
N ASP A 91 12.97 10.29 -25.31
CA ASP A 91 13.60 9.39 -24.35
C ASP A 91 12.57 8.43 -23.75
N PHE A 92 11.35 8.92 -23.50
CA PHE A 92 10.20 8.14 -23.07
C PHE A 92 9.02 8.31 -24.03
N ILE A 93 8.44 7.19 -24.48
CA ILE A 93 7.28 7.14 -25.35
C ILE A 93 6.13 6.46 -24.61
N ILE A 94 4.99 7.15 -24.50
CA ILE A 94 3.76 6.68 -23.87
C ILE A 94 2.75 6.28 -24.97
N ASP A 95 2.15 5.11 -24.83
CA ASP A 95 0.98 4.66 -25.61
C ASP A 95 -0.19 4.36 -24.68
N THR A 96 -1.22 5.20 -24.74
CA THR A 96 -2.44 5.07 -23.92
C THR A 96 -3.40 3.99 -24.41
N ASN A 97 -3.21 3.43 -25.60
CA ASN A 97 -4.06 2.37 -26.14
C ASN A 97 -3.72 0.99 -25.56
N THR A 98 -2.48 0.78 -25.15
CA THR A 98 -2.01 -0.46 -24.52
C THR A 98 -2.13 -0.33 -23.00
N THR A 99 -3.13 -0.97 -22.43
CA THR A 99 -3.50 -0.91 -21.01
C THR A 99 -3.17 -2.18 -20.24
N TYR A 100 -2.97 -2.06 -18.93
CA TYR A 100 -2.71 -3.18 -18.01
C TYR A 100 -3.67 -3.11 -16.80
N GLN A 101 -3.16 -3.29 -15.57
CA GLN A 101 -3.98 -3.30 -14.36
C GLN A 101 -4.50 -1.92 -13.96
N SER A 102 -5.62 -1.90 -13.24
CA SER A 102 -6.19 -0.71 -12.59
C SER A 102 -5.71 -0.55 -11.16
N ILE A 103 -5.59 0.69 -10.69
CA ILE A 103 -5.22 1.04 -9.32
C ILE A 103 -6.40 0.80 -8.35
N ILE A 104 -6.18 0.02 -7.31
CA ILE A 104 -7.04 -0.12 -6.14
C ILE A 104 -6.90 1.10 -5.23
N GLY A 105 -5.67 1.57 -5.00
CA GLY A 105 -5.35 2.76 -4.21
C GLY A 105 -3.97 2.69 -3.52
N PHE A 106 -3.72 3.64 -2.61
CA PHE A 106 -2.49 3.75 -1.82
C PHE A 106 -2.83 4.15 -0.38
N GLY A 107 -2.05 3.69 0.60
CA GLY A 107 -2.44 3.81 2.01
C GLY A 107 -1.33 3.56 3.02
N GLY A 108 -1.76 3.38 4.28
CA GLY A 108 -0.93 2.89 5.38
C GLY A 108 -1.77 2.15 6.44
N ALA A 109 -1.14 1.62 7.49
CA ALA A 109 -1.84 0.87 8.54
C ALA A 109 -2.21 1.71 9.78
N PHE A 110 -3.43 1.47 10.27
CA PHE A 110 -4.00 2.00 11.51
C PHE A 110 -3.61 1.10 12.70
N THR A 111 -2.30 0.97 12.96
CA THR A 111 -1.76 0.25 14.11
C THR A 111 -2.14 0.92 15.44
N ASP A 112 -2.01 0.19 16.55
CA ASP A 112 -2.15 0.78 17.89
C ASP A 112 -1.14 1.91 18.08
N ALA A 113 0.13 1.71 17.69
CA ALA A 113 1.17 2.74 17.70
C ALA A 113 0.74 3.99 16.93
N SER A 114 0.24 3.84 15.70
CA SER A 114 -0.23 4.96 14.87
C SER A 114 -1.36 5.73 15.56
N ALA A 115 -2.34 5.01 16.10
CA ALA A 115 -3.45 5.63 16.81
C ALA A 115 -3.01 6.29 18.13
N ILE A 116 -2.08 5.69 18.88
CA ILE A 116 -1.53 6.25 20.12
C ILE A 116 -0.80 7.55 19.85
N ASN A 117 0.14 7.57 18.91
CA ASN A 117 0.97 8.74 18.63
C ASN A 117 0.13 9.92 18.10
N LEU A 118 -0.88 9.67 17.25
CA LEU A 118 -1.80 10.73 16.82
C LEU A 118 -2.39 11.48 18.03
N TYR A 119 -2.87 10.77 19.05
CA TYR A 119 -3.48 11.38 20.23
C TYR A 119 -2.48 11.92 21.27
N LEU A 120 -1.16 11.91 20.98
CA LEU A 120 -0.17 12.70 21.71
C LEU A 120 -0.09 14.15 21.21
N LEU A 121 -0.48 14.42 19.96
CA LEU A 121 -0.48 15.77 19.38
C LEU A 121 -1.60 16.65 19.95
N ASP A 122 -1.37 17.96 19.95
CA ASP A 122 -2.43 18.95 20.16
C ASP A 122 -3.54 18.82 19.11
N SER A 123 -4.79 19.05 19.50
CA SER A 123 -5.98 18.75 18.68
C SER A 123 -5.96 19.32 17.26
N GLY A 124 -5.46 20.54 17.07
CA GLY A 124 -5.30 21.15 15.73
C GLY A 124 -4.23 20.48 14.87
N LEU A 125 -3.16 19.97 15.49
CA LEU A 125 -2.13 19.19 14.79
C LEU A 125 -2.60 17.79 14.44
N GLN A 126 -3.46 17.18 15.27
CA GLN A 126 -4.13 15.95 14.89
C GLN A 126 -4.97 16.11 13.61
N GLU A 127 -5.68 17.24 13.48
CA GLU A 127 -6.46 17.55 12.27
C GLU A 127 -5.54 17.84 11.08
N ALA A 128 -4.48 18.64 11.25
CA ALA A 128 -3.49 18.90 10.20
C ALA A 128 -2.83 17.61 9.70
N LEU A 129 -2.52 16.65 10.58
CA LEU A 129 -1.92 15.37 10.23
C LEU A 129 -2.93 14.47 9.46
N VAL A 130 -4.16 14.34 9.93
CA VAL A 130 -5.21 13.60 9.21
C VAL A 130 -5.41 14.19 7.81
N ASN A 131 -5.47 15.52 7.69
CA ASN A 131 -5.61 16.18 6.41
C ASN A 131 -4.36 16.03 5.52
N ALA A 132 -3.16 15.95 6.10
CA ALA A 132 -1.93 15.71 5.34
C ALA A 132 -1.95 14.35 4.60
N TYR A 133 -2.47 13.29 5.21
CA TYR A 133 -2.64 12.00 4.53
C TYR A 133 -3.89 11.91 3.66
N PHE A 134 -5.05 12.32 4.17
CA PHE A 134 -6.35 11.96 3.59
C PHE A 134 -7.11 13.13 2.95
N GLY A 135 -6.81 14.37 3.31
CA GLY A 135 -7.51 15.56 2.82
C GLY A 135 -7.08 15.99 1.40
N ASP A 136 -7.89 16.85 0.77
CA ASP A 136 -7.71 17.28 -0.62
C ASP A 136 -6.40 18.04 -0.88
N ASP A 137 -5.93 18.82 0.09
CA ASP A 137 -4.63 19.51 0.05
C ASP A 137 -3.49 18.67 0.67
N GLY A 138 -3.73 17.37 0.86
CA GLY A 138 -2.76 16.36 1.31
C GLY A 138 -2.46 15.32 0.22
N LEU A 139 -2.09 14.10 0.65
CA LEU A 139 -1.76 12.97 -0.24
C LEU A 139 -2.99 12.25 -0.81
N GLN A 140 -4.19 12.47 -0.24
CA GLN A 140 -5.44 11.81 -0.63
C GLN A 140 -5.35 10.27 -0.65
N TYR A 141 -4.78 9.69 0.41
CA TYR A 141 -4.74 8.24 0.66
C TYR A 141 -6.15 7.61 0.59
N THR A 142 -6.23 6.43 -0.02
CA THR A 142 -7.48 5.70 -0.33
C THR A 142 -7.50 4.27 0.19
N ILE A 143 -6.39 3.77 0.76
CA ILE A 143 -6.31 2.46 1.41
C ILE A 143 -6.01 2.62 2.90
N GLY A 144 -6.51 1.70 3.73
CA GLY A 144 -6.12 1.59 5.12
C GLY A 144 -6.09 0.14 5.61
N ARG A 145 -4.94 -0.32 6.12
CA ARG A 145 -4.81 -1.63 6.76
C ARG A 145 -5.18 -1.54 8.24
N ILE A 146 -5.92 -2.49 8.77
CA ILE A 146 -6.40 -2.52 10.15
C ILE A 146 -5.97 -3.84 10.80
N PRO A 147 -5.11 -3.80 11.83
CA PRO A 147 -4.82 -4.99 12.62
C PRO A 147 -6.04 -5.51 13.39
N ILE A 148 -6.33 -6.79 13.19
CA ILE A 148 -7.34 -7.57 13.89
C ILE A 148 -6.71 -8.08 15.20
N GLY A 149 -6.86 -7.29 16.26
CA GLY A 149 -6.18 -7.51 17.54
C GLY A 149 -4.83 -6.78 17.61
N SER A 150 -3.91 -7.29 18.43
CA SER A 150 -2.60 -6.68 18.67
C SER A 150 -1.51 -7.13 17.70
N THR A 151 -0.51 -6.27 17.46
CA THR A 151 0.71 -6.57 16.68
C THR A 151 1.97 -6.34 17.54
N ASP A 152 3.17 -6.37 16.94
CA ASP A 152 4.40 -5.85 17.53
C ASP A 152 4.29 -4.34 17.86
N PHE A 153 3.64 -3.56 16.99
CA PHE A 153 3.25 -2.15 17.16
C PHE A 153 2.01 -1.93 18.06
N SER A 154 1.84 -2.79 19.07
CA SER A 154 0.92 -2.62 20.19
C SER A 154 1.69 -2.43 21.51
N LEU A 155 1.04 -1.87 22.54
CA LEU A 155 1.63 -1.75 23.89
C LEU A 155 1.61 -3.08 24.68
N THR A 156 0.68 -3.96 24.37
CA THR A 156 0.46 -5.26 25.01
C THR A 156 -0.12 -6.24 24.00
N ILE A 157 0.10 -7.54 24.22
CA ILE A 157 -0.60 -8.59 23.47
C ILE A 157 -2.06 -8.67 23.96
N TYR A 158 -3.03 -8.65 23.04
CA TYR A 158 -4.46 -8.87 23.29
C TYR A 158 -5.15 -9.45 22.05
N SER A 159 -6.30 -10.10 22.25
CA SER A 159 -7.23 -10.45 21.17
C SER A 159 -8.60 -9.79 21.41
N TYR A 160 -9.53 -9.95 20.48
CA TYR A 160 -10.93 -9.53 20.70
C TYR A 160 -11.75 -10.57 21.46
N ASN A 161 -11.22 -11.76 21.81
CA ASN A 161 -11.94 -12.74 22.61
C ASN A 161 -11.01 -13.57 23.52
N ASP A 162 -10.62 -13.00 24.66
CA ASP A 162 -9.71 -13.65 25.61
C ASP A 162 -10.41 -14.68 26.55
N VAL A 163 -11.69 -14.99 26.35
CA VAL A 163 -12.41 -16.00 27.15
C VAL A 163 -12.12 -17.41 26.64
N GLU A 164 -11.34 -18.17 27.43
CA GLU A 164 -10.93 -19.54 27.10
C GLU A 164 -12.12 -20.47 26.79
N GLY A 165 -12.08 -21.11 25.61
CA GLY A 165 -13.09 -22.07 25.17
C GLY A 165 -14.34 -21.47 24.53
N ASP A 166 -14.41 -20.16 24.35
CA ASP A 166 -15.54 -19.48 23.69
C ASP A 166 -15.46 -19.60 22.15
N LEU A 167 -15.64 -20.83 21.66
CA LEU A 167 -15.70 -21.17 20.24
C LEU A 167 -16.89 -20.48 19.51
N ALA A 168 -17.91 -20.06 20.25
CA ALA A 168 -19.09 -19.38 19.72
C ALA A 168 -18.92 -17.85 19.59
N MET A 169 -17.79 -17.31 20.07
CA MET A 169 -17.47 -15.87 20.06
C MET A 169 -18.60 -15.03 20.71
N GLU A 170 -19.10 -15.52 21.85
CA GLU A 170 -20.13 -14.85 22.68
C GLU A 170 -19.56 -13.62 23.41
N ASN A 171 -18.28 -13.65 23.79
CA ASN A 171 -17.58 -12.60 24.52
C ASN A 171 -16.68 -11.75 23.60
N PHE A 172 -16.79 -11.92 22.28
CA PHE A 172 -16.06 -11.12 21.31
C PHE A 172 -16.37 -9.62 21.45
N SER A 173 -15.33 -8.78 21.58
CA SER A 173 -15.47 -7.32 21.58
C SER A 173 -14.27 -6.60 20.97
N ILE A 174 -14.57 -5.57 20.17
CA ILE A 174 -13.61 -4.59 19.62
C ILE A 174 -13.45 -3.35 20.52
N ASP A 175 -13.93 -3.37 21.77
CA ASP A 175 -13.94 -2.19 22.66
C ASP A 175 -12.53 -1.58 22.90
N MET A 176 -11.47 -2.39 22.79
CA MET A 176 -10.08 -1.91 22.81
C MET A 176 -9.81 -0.81 21.76
N ASP A 177 -10.34 -0.98 20.54
CA ASP A 177 -10.10 -0.10 19.41
C ASP A 177 -10.93 1.20 19.46
N LYS A 178 -12.06 1.18 20.18
CA LYS A 178 -13.04 2.28 20.24
C LYS A 178 -12.47 3.56 20.83
N THR A 179 -11.37 3.47 21.58
CA THR A 179 -10.75 4.64 22.22
C THR A 179 -9.81 5.43 21.31
N LYS A 180 -9.20 4.80 20.29
CA LYS A 180 -8.20 5.45 19.42
C LYS A 180 -8.25 5.01 17.96
N LYS A 181 -8.11 3.71 17.66
CA LYS A 181 -8.08 3.15 16.30
C LYS A 181 -9.33 3.53 15.51
N ILE A 182 -10.52 3.23 16.05
CA ILE A 182 -11.81 3.51 15.39
C ILE A 182 -12.03 5.02 15.18
N PRO A 183 -11.87 5.90 16.20
CA PRO A 183 -11.93 7.35 16.00
C PRO A 183 -10.92 7.90 14.98
N PHE A 184 -9.70 7.35 14.89
CA PHE A 184 -8.73 7.77 13.87
C PHE A 184 -9.19 7.36 12.46
N ILE A 185 -9.65 6.11 12.27
CA ILE A 185 -10.17 5.63 10.99
C ILE A 185 -11.38 6.44 10.54
N GLN A 186 -12.33 6.74 11.45
CA GLN A 186 -13.50 7.58 11.15
C GLN A 186 -13.09 9.00 10.71
N ARG A 187 -12.05 9.59 11.32
CA ARG A 187 -11.50 10.90 10.91
C ARG A 187 -10.85 10.84 9.53
N ALA A 188 -10.06 9.81 9.24
CA ALA A 188 -9.47 9.58 7.92
C ALA A 188 -10.53 9.42 6.82
N MET A 189 -11.54 8.58 7.06
CA MET A 189 -12.68 8.41 6.17
C MET A 189 -13.48 9.70 5.95
N SER A 190 -13.58 10.56 6.97
CA SER A 190 -14.30 11.84 6.88
C SER A 190 -13.50 12.92 6.13
N ALA A 191 -12.17 12.84 6.15
CA ALA A 191 -11.28 13.75 5.43
C ALA A 191 -11.10 13.38 3.95
N SER A 192 -11.22 12.09 3.60
CA SER A 192 -11.09 11.61 2.21
C SER A 192 -12.33 11.92 1.36
N SER A 193 -12.17 12.81 0.39
CA SER A 193 -13.15 13.07 -0.67
C SER A 193 -13.31 11.91 -1.66
N ARG A 194 -12.29 11.04 -1.76
CA ARG A 194 -12.22 9.89 -2.67
C ARG A 194 -12.79 8.60 -2.06
N GLY A 195 -13.17 8.63 -0.79
CA GLY A 195 -13.51 7.43 -0.01
C GLY A 195 -12.27 6.60 0.34
N MET A 196 -12.47 5.46 1.01
CA MET A 196 -11.39 4.56 1.42
C MET A 196 -11.79 3.08 1.30
N LYS A 197 -10.85 2.24 0.87
CA LYS A 197 -10.91 0.77 0.92
C LYS A 197 -10.10 0.30 2.14
N LEU A 198 -10.80 -0.22 3.14
CA LEU A 198 -10.18 -0.65 4.39
C LEU A 198 -10.09 -2.18 4.44
N TYR A 199 -8.96 -2.74 4.89
CA TYR A 199 -8.81 -4.20 4.99
C TYR A 199 -8.22 -4.65 6.31
N GLY A 200 -8.69 -5.81 6.79
CA GLY A 200 -8.21 -6.44 8.01
C GLY A 200 -7.05 -7.41 7.76
N SER A 201 -6.06 -7.44 8.65
CA SER A 201 -5.07 -8.53 8.73
C SER A 201 -4.85 -8.92 10.19
N SER A 202 -4.57 -10.19 10.45
CA SER A 202 -4.46 -10.79 11.78
C SER A 202 -3.04 -11.32 12.02
N TRP A 203 -2.43 -10.98 13.15
CA TRP A 203 -1.12 -11.50 13.52
C TRP A 203 -1.23 -12.83 14.27
N ALA A 204 -2.18 -12.94 15.19
CA ALA A 204 -2.47 -14.17 15.91
C ALA A 204 -3.94 -14.21 16.35
N PRO A 205 -4.53 -15.41 16.48
CA PRO A 205 -5.84 -15.58 17.09
C PRO A 205 -5.74 -15.42 18.62
N PRO A 206 -6.88 -15.43 19.35
CA PRO A 206 -6.87 -15.65 20.79
C PRO A 206 -5.98 -16.83 21.18
N ALA A 207 -5.08 -16.63 22.16
CA ALA A 207 -4.03 -17.59 22.49
C ALA A 207 -4.58 -19.00 22.82
N TRP A 208 -5.74 -19.07 23.47
CA TRP A 208 -6.40 -20.32 23.86
C TRP A 208 -6.86 -21.19 22.65
N MET A 209 -6.88 -20.62 21.44
CA MET A 209 -7.16 -21.36 20.20
C MET A 209 -5.92 -22.06 19.62
N THR A 210 -4.73 -21.84 20.19
CA THR A 210 -3.45 -22.36 19.67
C THR A 210 -2.93 -23.54 20.46
N THR A 211 -2.07 -24.36 19.85
CA THR A 211 -1.59 -25.64 20.42
C THR A 211 -0.75 -25.51 21.69
N GLU A 212 -0.18 -24.33 21.96
CA GLU A 212 0.71 -24.07 23.10
C GLU A 212 0.23 -22.90 23.97
N ASN A 213 -1.01 -22.43 23.77
CA ASN A 213 -1.57 -21.23 24.40
C ASN A 213 -0.65 -19.99 24.29
N THR A 214 -0.13 -19.78 23.08
CA THR A 214 0.80 -18.70 22.72
C THR A 214 0.34 -18.00 21.45
N THR A 215 0.69 -16.73 21.30
CA THR A 215 0.53 -15.97 20.05
C THR A 215 1.79 -15.97 19.19
N ILE A 216 2.91 -16.49 19.68
CA ILE A 216 4.24 -16.38 19.05
C ILE A 216 4.55 -17.65 18.23
N ASN A 217 4.83 -17.53 16.93
CA ASN A 217 5.07 -18.67 16.02
C ASN A 217 4.04 -19.81 16.24
N CYS A 218 2.79 -19.42 16.49
CA CYS A 218 1.76 -20.32 16.98
C CYS A 218 1.13 -21.15 15.85
N ALA A 219 0.29 -22.12 16.21
CA ALA A 219 -0.53 -22.89 15.29
C ALA A 219 -1.91 -23.13 15.90
N VAL A 220 -2.99 -23.01 15.12
CA VAL A 220 -4.36 -23.28 15.58
C VAL A 220 -4.48 -24.76 15.95
N GLN A 221 -5.25 -25.07 17.00
CA GLN A 221 -5.54 -26.45 17.37
C GLN A 221 -6.33 -27.20 16.28
N GLY A 222 -6.09 -28.51 16.16
CA GLY A 222 -6.80 -29.36 15.20
C GLY A 222 -6.36 -29.15 13.75
N TYR A 223 -7.32 -29.01 12.84
CA TYR A 223 -7.12 -28.91 11.39
C TYR A 223 -8.27 -28.10 10.75
N PRO A 224 -8.06 -27.44 9.59
CA PRO A 224 -9.12 -26.72 8.88
C PRO A 224 -10.35 -27.59 8.58
N GLY A 225 -11.55 -27.07 8.84
CA GLY A 225 -12.80 -27.83 8.95
C GLY A 225 -13.03 -28.47 10.33
N GLY A 226 -12.39 -27.93 11.37
CA GLY A 226 -12.54 -28.34 12.77
C GLY A 226 -12.86 -27.14 13.67
N GLU A 227 -13.36 -27.40 14.89
CA GLU A 227 -14.02 -26.38 15.73
C GLU A 227 -13.22 -25.08 15.96
N TYR A 228 -11.89 -25.18 16.15
CA TYR A 228 -11.02 -24.00 16.33
C TYR A 228 -10.78 -23.20 15.03
N TRP A 229 -10.84 -23.84 13.87
CA TRP A 229 -10.70 -23.18 12.56
C TRP A 229 -12.03 -22.56 12.11
N GLU A 230 -13.15 -23.23 12.37
CA GLU A 230 -14.50 -22.66 12.23
C GLU A 230 -14.65 -21.42 13.15
N ALA A 231 -14.17 -21.50 14.39
CA ALA A 231 -14.14 -20.38 15.33
C ALA A 231 -13.22 -19.24 14.86
N LEU A 232 -12.10 -19.53 14.19
CA LEU A 232 -11.22 -18.48 13.62
C LEU A 232 -11.90 -17.73 12.47
N ALA A 233 -12.59 -18.45 11.57
CA ALA A 233 -13.40 -17.82 10.53
C ALA A 233 -14.54 -16.96 11.13
N LEU A 234 -15.17 -17.43 12.21
CA LEU A 234 -16.17 -16.64 12.97
C LEU A 234 -15.55 -15.39 13.62
N TYR A 235 -14.35 -15.48 14.19
CA TYR A 235 -13.62 -14.35 14.79
C TYR A 235 -13.36 -13.23 13.77
N TYR A 236 -12.91 -13.55 12.56
CA TYR A 236 -12.76 -12.57 11.48
C TYR A 236 -14.12 -12.00 11.01
N SER A 237 -15.19 -12.81 10.97
CA SER A 237 -16.53 -12.31 10.58
C SER A 237 -17.11 -11.35 11.62
N LYS A 238 -16.84 -11.63 12.91
CA LYS A 238 -17.21 -10.76 14.03
C LYS A 238 -16.44 -9.43 13.98
N PHE A 239 -15.16 -9.42 13.60
CA PHE A 239 -14.40 -8.19 13.34
C PHE A 239 -15.04 -7.35 12.22
N VAL A 240 -15.32 -7.95 11.06
CA VAL A 240 -15.97 -7.26 9.93
C VAL A 240 -17.33 -6.69 10.32
N SER A 241 -18.11 -7.45 11.10
CA SER A 241 -19.43 -7.01 11.60
C SER A 241 -19.31 -5.84 12.59
N GLY A 242 -18.43 -5.95 13.59
CA GLY A 242 -18.27 -4.93 14.64
C GLY A 242 -17.73 -3.61 14.09
N TYR A 243 -16.75 -3.65 13.18
CA TYR A 243 -16.27 -2.43 12.53
C TYR A 243 -17.35 -1.76 11.67
N LYS A 244 -18.18 -2.55 10.98
CA LYS A 244 -19.33 -2.05 10.22
C LYS A 244 -20.41 -1.42 11.11
N GLU A 245 -20.63 -1.92 12.33
CA GLU A 245 -21.53 -1.30 13.32
C GLU A 245 -21.01 0.07 13.79
N GLU A 246 -19.68 0.25 13.86
CA GLU A 246 -19.01 1.54 14.13
C GLU A 246 -18.88 2.42 12.87
N GLY A 247 -19.59 2.09 11.79
CA GLY A 247 -19.63 2.86 10.54
C GLY A 247 -18.43 2.67 9.60
N ILE A 248 -17.58 1.67 9.86
CA ILE A 248 -16.35 1.40 9.11
C ILE A 248 -16.54 0.13 8.24
N PRO A 249 -16.88 0.25 6.95
CA PRO A 249 -17.03 -0.90 6.07
C PRO A 249 -15.66 -1.49 5.71
N ILE A 250 -15.48 -2.79 5.99
CA ILE A 250 -14.29 -3.54 5.57
C ILE A 250 -14.49 -4.02 4.13
N TRP A 251 -13.56 -3.67 3.24
CA TRP A 251 -13.52 -4.06 1.82
C TRP A 251 -12.90 -5.45 1.62
N ALA A 252 -11.84 -5.76 2.37
CA ALA A 252 -11.13 -7.04 2.27
C ALA A 252 -10.63 -7.53 3.63
N ILE A 253 -10.28 -8.81 3.69
CA ILE A 253 -9.39 -9.35 4.73
C ILE A 253 -8.26 -10.12 4.06
N THR A 254 -7.09 -10.12 4.68
CA THR A 254 -6.06 -11.11 4.38
C THR A 254 -6.32 -12.37 5.19
N THR A 255 -5.74 -13.49 4.78
CA THR A 255 -5.93 -14.80 5.42
C THR A 255 -5.20 -14.91 6.75
N GLN A 256 -3.99 -14.33 6.83
CA GLN A 256 -3.12 -14.24 7.99
C GLN A 256 -1.95 -13.29 7.65
N ASN A 257 -1.48 -12.45 8.57
CA ASN A 257 -0.23 -11.68 8.40
C ASN A 257 0.98 -12.61 8.48
N GLU A 258 1.89 -12.55 7.51
CA GLU A 258 3.17 -13.28 7.47
C GLU A 258 3.02 -14.74 7.94
N PRO A 259 2.22 -15.56 7.23
CA PRO A 259 1.96 -16.95 7.58
C PRO A 259 3.21 -17.84 7.65
N THR A 260 4.34 -17.43 7.08
CA THR A 260 5.57 -18.22 7.19
C THR A 260 6.13 -18.28 8.61
N GLU A 261 6.96 -19.31 8.88
CA GLU A 261 7.65 -19.42 10.16
C GLU A 261 8.68 -18.29 10.33
N GLN A 262 8.52 -17.49 11.38
CA GLN A 262 9.38 -16.34 11.61
C GLN A 262 10.75 -16.74 12.14
N PHE A 263 11.79 -16.41 11.38
CA PHE A 263 13.21 -16.57 11.75
C PHE A 263 13.82 -15.22 12.12
N SER A 264 13.59 -14.75 13.34
CA SER A 264 14.05 -13.44 13.82
C SER A 264 14.76 -13.52 15.17
N PHE A 265 15.57 -12.50 15.49
CA PHE A 265 16.17 -12.32 16.81
C PHE A 265 15.19 -11.82 17.87
N LYS A 266 14.04 -11.27 17.43
CA LYS A 266 12.90 -10.85 18.25
C LYS A 266 11.65 -11.52 17.70
N TYR A 267 10.74 -11.92 18.58
CA TYR A 267 9.52 -12.59 18.17
C TYR A 267 8.29 -11.82 18.64
N TRP A 268 7.29 -11.75 17.78
CA TRP A 268 6.00 -11.12 18.04
C TRP A 268 4.86 -12.07 17.68
N GLN A 269 3.62 -11.57 17.74
CA GLN A 269 2.44 -12.33 17.36
C GLN A 269 2.57 -12.82 15.91
N SER A 270 2.45 -14.12 15.69
CA SER A 270 2.52 -14.77 14.38
C SER A 270 1.85 -16.13 14.43
N LEU A 271 1.02 -16.44 13.43
CA LEU A 271 0.33 -17.72 13.27
C LEU A 271 0.84 -18.40 12.00
N ARG A 272 1.48 -19.57 12.17
CA ARG A 272 2.09 -20.30 11.05
C ARG A 272 1.04 -21.01 10.21
N PHE A 273 0.93 -20.64 8.94
CA PHE A 273 0.34 -21.50 7.90
C PHE A 273 1.44 -22.08 7.00
N ASN A 274 1.08 -23.12 6.26
CA ASN A 274 1.74 -23.45 5.01
C ASN A 274 0.69 -23.38 3.90
N VAL A 275 1.15 -23.41 2.65
CA VAL A 275 0.32 -23.31 1.43
C VAL A 275 -0.92 -24.23 1.44
N THR A 276 -0.82 -25.44 2.02
CA THR A 276 -1.95 -26.38 2.10
C THR A 276 -2.88 -26.11 3.27
N THR A 277 -2.37 -25.58 4.38
CA THR A 277 -3.16 -25.13 5.53
C THR A 277 -4.04 -23.95 5.14
N GLU A 278 -3.47 -22.94 4.45
CA GLU A 278 -4.23 -21.78 4.00
C GLU A 278 -5.30 -22.16 2.97
N ARG A 279 -4.93 -22.95 1.95
CA ARG A 279 -5.89 -23.51 0.98
C ARG A 279 -7.06 -24.19 1.68
N ASP A 280 -6.79 -25.07 2.64
CA ASP A 280 -7.82 -25.83 3.35
C ASP A 280 -8.67 -24.93 4.28
N PHE A 281 -8.08 -23.91 4.91
CA PHE A 281 -8.79 -22.91 5.73
C PHE A 281 -9.73 -22.06 4.89
N ILE A 282 -9.28 -21.53 3.75
CA ILE A 282 -10.12 -20.81 2.79
C ILE A 282 -11.26 -21.70 2.29
N LYS A 283 -10.95 -22.94 1.92
CA LYS A 283 -11.91 -23.90 1.36
C LYS A 283 -13.01 -24.33 2.34
N ARG A 284 -12.65 -24.60 3.61
CA ARG A 284 -13.55 -25.25 4.58
C ARG A 284 -14.20 -24.28 5.55
N ASP A 285 -13.47 -23.26 5.98
CA ASP A 285 -13.89 -22.39 7.08
C ASP A 285 -14.09 -20.94 6.59
N LEU A 286 -13.02 -20.27 6.17
CA LEU A 286 -13.00 -18.83 5.92
C LEU A 286 -13.85 -18.42 4.73
N GLY A 287 -13.66 -19.03 3.56
CA GLY A 287 -14.38 -18.72 2.34
C GLY A 287 -15.90 -18.92 2.47
N PRO A 288 -16.38 -20.11 2.88
CA PRO A 288 -17.79 -20.35 3.16
C PRO A 288 -18.37 -19.37 4.18
N ARG A 289 -17.62 -19.05 5.25
CA ARG A 289 -18.06 -18.13 6.30
C ARG A 289 -18.23 -16.70 5.79
N MET A 290 -17.21 -16.15 5.12
CA MET A 290 -17.29 -14.81 4.56
C MET A 290 -18.35 -14.73 3.47
N LYS A 291 -18.52 -15.78 2.66
CA LYS A 291 -19.55 -15.78 1.62
C LYS A 291 -20.98 -15.78 2.17
N ALA A 292 -21.19 -16.37 3.35
CA ALA A 292 -22.48 -16.38 4.03
C ALA A 292 -22.78 -15.04 4.74
N ASP A 293 -21.82 -14.50 5.49
CA ASP A 293 -22.03 -13.32 6.35
C ASP A 293 -21.80 -11.99 5.60
N HIS A 294 -20.78 -11.94 4.74
CA HIS A 294 -20.26 -10.71 4.09
C HIS A 294 -19.99 -10.96 2.59
N PRO A 295 -21.03 -11.22 1.77
CA PRO A 295 -20.90 -11.83 0.43
C PRO A 295 -20.10 -11.04 -0.62
N ASP A 296 -19.81 -9.77 -0.36
CA ASP A 296 -19.05 -8.83 -1.20
C ASP A 296 -17.59 -8.63 -0.75
N LEU A 297 -17.24 -9.08 0.47
CA LEU A 297 -15.91 -8.98 1.07
C LEU A 297 -14.89 -9.72 0.21
N LYS A 298 -13.72 -9.10 0.00
CA LYS A 298 -12.60 -9.72 -0.72
C LYS A 298 -11.71 -10.51 0.24
N ILE A 299 -11.23 -11.67 -0.20
CA ILE A 299 -10.18 -12.42 0.50
C ILE A 299 -8.88 -12.26 -0.28
N ILE A 300 -7.86 -11.80 0.43
CA ILE A 300 -6.49 -11.65 -0.04
C ILE A 300 -5.70 -12.83 0.55
N MET A 301 -5.12 -13.66 -0.31
CA MET A 301 -4.24 -14.77 0.13
C MET A 301 -2.82 -14.28 0.43
N MET A 302 -2.04 -15.10 1.12
CA MET A 302 -0.63 -14.90 1.43
C MET A 302 -0.34 -13.79 2.47
N ASP A 303 -0.23 -12.51 2.10
CA ASP A 303 0.15 -11.40 3.01
C ASP A 303 1.55 -11.63 3.64
N ASP A 304 2.53 -11.99 2.80
CA ASP A 304 3.92 -12.32 3.15
C ASP A 304 4.90 -11.83 2.06
N GLN A 305 6.20 -12.06 2.22
CA GLN A 305 7.27 -11.54 1.36
C GLN A 305 7.15 -11.94 -0.14
N LYS A 306 7.41 -10.98 -1.05
CA LYS A 306 7.32 -11.16 -2.51
C LYS A 306 8.02 -12.42 -3.05
N ASP A 307 9.15 -12.82 -2.47
CA ASP A 307 9.95 -14.00 -2.89
C ASP A 307 9.22 -15.35 -2.75
N LEU A 308 8.10 -15.38 -2.01
CA LEU A 308 7.30 -16.59 -1.77
C LEU A 308 6.09 -16.72 -2.71
N LEU A 309 5.77 -15.69 -3.50
CA LEU A 309 4.48 -15.58 -4.20
C LEU A 309 4.19 -16.74 -5.17
N LEU A 310 5.21 -17.21 -5.90
CA LEU A 310 5.07 -18.31 -6.86
C LEU A 310 4.98 -19.69 -6.19
N ASP A 311 5.56 -19.85 -4.99
CA ASP A 311 5.48 -21.09 -4.23
C ASP A 311 4.14 -21.20 -3.45
N TRP A 312 3.41 -20.09 -3.28
CA TRP A 312 2.19 -20.01 -2.46
C TRP A 312 0.88 -20.34 -3.21
N ASP A 313 0.96 -20.88 -4.43
CA ASP A 313 -0.18 -21.01 -5.34
C ASP A 313 -1.20 -22.13 -5.02
N ALA A 314 -0.95 -22.94 -3.98
CA ALA A 314 -1.78 -24.11 -3.65
C ALA A 314 -3.26 -23.79 -3.39
N THR A 315 -3.56 -22.56 -2.95
CA THR A 315 -4.92 -22.03 -2.80
C THR A 315 -5.64 -21.88 -4.15
N LEU A 316 -4.92 -21.52 -5.21
CA LEU A 316 -5.44 -21.27 -6.56
C LEU A 316 -5.56 -22.56 -7.38
N LEU A 317 -4.74 -23.57 -7.06
CA LEU A 317 -4.79 -24.90 -7.68
C LEU A 317 -6.00 -25.76 -7.25
N ASP A 318 -6.70 -25.40 -6.16
CA ASP A 318 -7.92 -26.09 -5.70
C ASP A 318 -9.15 -25.20 -5.91
N ALA A 319 -9.99 -25.57 -6.88
CA ALA A 319 -11.15 -24.78 -7.28
C ALA A 319 -12.15 -24.49 -6.14
N ASP A 320 -12.26 -25.38 -5.14
CA ASP A 320 -13.16 -25.13 -3.99
C ASP A 320 -12.62 -24.03 -3.06
N SER A 321 -11.32 -23.74 -3.13
CA SER A 321 -10.64 -22.67 -2.40
C SER A 321 -10.53 -21.40 -3.25
N ALA A 322 -10.03 -21.54 -4.49
CA ALA A 322 -9.81 -20.46 -5.44
C ALA A 322 -11.05 -19.59 -5.71
N GLN A 323 -12.26 -20.17 -5.69
CA GLN A 323 -13.53 -19.46 -5.87
C GLN A 323 -13.79 -18.32 -4.84
N TYR A 324 -13.07 -18.31 -3.72
CA TYR A 324 -13.20 -17.29 -2.67
C TYR A 324 -12.10 -16.22 -2.71
N VAL A 325 -10.97 -16.49 -3.36
CA VAL A 325 -9.83 -15.56 -3.43
C VAL A 325 -10.10 -14.47 -4.46
N SER A 326 -9.71 -13.25 -4.13
CA SER A 326 -9.83 -12.07 -5.00
C SER A 326 -8.49 -11.49 -5.43
N GLY A 327 -7.42 -11.75 -4.67
CA GLY A 327 -6.08 -11.27 -4.95
C GLY A 327 -5.03 -11.85 -3.99
N ALA A 328 -3.77 -11.51 -4.22
CA ALA A 328 -2.64 -11.88 -3.36
C ALA A 328 -2.03 -10.62 -2.70
N GLY A 329 -1.70 -10.74 -1.42
CA GLY A 329 -1.01 -9.71 -0.63
C GLY A 329 0.47 -10.01 -0.57
N VAL A 330 1.30 -9.00 -0.79
CA VAL A 330 2.77 -9.13 -0.75
C VAL A 330 3.44 -8.07 0.12
N HIS A 331 4.51 -8.47 0.81
CA HIS A 331 5.32 -7.63 1.70
C HIS A 331 6.73 -7.38 1.13
N TRP A 332 7.37 -6.32 1.62
CA TRP A 332 8.69 -5.84 1.17
C TRP A 332 9.68 -5.68 2.36
N TYR A 333 10.30 -6.78 2.82
CA TYR A 333 11.29 -6.82 3.93
C TYR A 333 12.54 -7.69 3.69
N LYS A 334 12.68 -8.31 2.52
CA LYS A 334 13.90 -9.05 2.13
C LYS A 334 14.66 -8.42 0.96
N ASP A 335 14.15 -7.32 0.42
CA ASP A 335 14.58 -6.82 -0.87
C ASP A 335 15.87 -5.99 -0.78
N LEU A 336 16.94 -6.59 -1.30
CA LEU A 336 18.25 -5.97 -1.51
C LEU A 336 18.28 -5.14 -2.81
N ASP A 337 17.12 -4.72 -3.33
CA ASP A 337 16.94 -4.14 -4.66
C ASP A 337 17.62 -2.76 -4.81
N PHE A 338 17.67 -2.00 -3.72
CA PHE A 338 18.47 -0.78 -3.63
C PHE A 338 19.99 -1.04 -3.70
N LEU A 339 20.47 -2.20 -3.26
CA LEU A 339 21.89 -2.59 -3.33
C LEU A 339 22.25 -3.27 -4.65
N VAL A 340 21.29 -3.96 -5.27
CA VAL A 340 21.46 -4.76 -6.48
C VAL A 340 20.24 -4.54 -7.37
N ASP A 341 20.39 -3.81 -8.47
CA ASP A 341 19.26 -3.38 -9.32
C ASP A 341 18.37 -4.54 -9.85
N THR A 342 18.85 -5.79 -9.80
CA THR A 342 18.11 -7.00 -10.21
C THR A 342 17.42 -7.77 -9.07
N ALA A 343 17.50 -7.30 -7.81
CA ALA A 343 16.65 -7.79 -6.73
C ALA A 343 15.31 -7.00 -6.71
N GLY A 344 14.39 -7.32 -5.79
CA GLY A 344 13.04 -6.72 -5.71
C GLY A 344 11.90 -7.68 -6.06
N ASN A 345 12.24 -8.87 -6.60
CA ASN A 345 11.34 -9.97 -6.97
C ASN A 345 10.17 -9.58 -7.90
N PHE A 346 10.26 -8.43 -8.59
CA PHE A 346 9.20 -7.92 -9.46
C PHE A 346 8.82 -8.87 -10.62
N ALA A 347 9.79 -9.67 -11.10
CA ALA A 347 9.55 -10.69 -12.13
C ALA A 347 8.59 -11.81 -11.68
N ASP A 348 8.50 -12.05 -10.37
CA ASP A 348 7.59 -13.04 -9.78
C ASP A 348 6.16 -12.52 -9.76
N LEU A 349 5.96 -11.20 -9.56
CA LEU A 349 4.66 -10.55 -9.69
C LEU A 349 4.12 -10.68 -11.14
N GLU A 350 4.97 -10.42 -12.14
CA GLU A 350 4.61 -10.60 -13.54
C GLU A 350 4.31 -12.08 -13.87
N THR A 351 5.09 -13.02 -13.32
CA THR A 351 4.89 -14.46 -13.53
C THR A 351 3.61 -14.97 -12.88
N PHE A 352 3.28 -14.45 -11.69
CA PHE A 352 2.02 -14.71 -11.00
C PHE A 352 0.83 -14.18 -11.80
N HIS A 353 0.87 -12.90 -12.23
CA HIS A 353 -0.22 -12.33 -13.04
C HIS A 353 -0.42 -13.07 -14.36
N LYS A 354 0.66 -13.50 -15.05
CA LYS A 354 0.55 -14.35 -16.26
C LYS A 354 -0.13 -15.69 -16.01
N SER A 355 -0.04 -16.22 -14.79
CA SER A 355 -0.64 -17.50 -14.38
C SER A 355 -2.08 -17.32 -13.88
N TYR A 356 -2.35 -16.20 -13.21
CA TYR A 356 -3.59 -15.90 -12.49
C TYR A 356 -4.10 -14.47 -12.81
N PRO A 357 -4.44 -14.15 -14.07
CA PRO A 357 -4.65 -12.77 -14.53
C PRO A 357 -5.91 -12.10 -13.97
N ASP A 358 -6.88 -12.88 -13.48
CA ASP A 358 -8.12 -12.36 -12.88
C ASP A 358 -7.95 -11.92 -11.42
N LEU A 359 -6.80 -12.19 -10.79
CA LEU A 359 -6.47 -11.79 -9.42
C LEU A 359 -5.69 -10.48 -9.41
N PHE A 360 -6.02 -9.60 -8.48
CA PHE A 360 -5.18 -8.44 -8.19
C PHE A 360 -3.97 -8.83 -7.33
N ILE A 361 -2.86 -8.12 -7.52
CA ILE A 361 -1.72 -8.13 -6.59
C ILE A 361 -1.77 -6.81 -5.81
N LEU A 362 -1.62 -6.85 -4.49
CA LEU A 362 -1.55 -5.66 -3.63
C LEU A 362 -0.32 -5.75 -2.75
N ALA A 363 0.55 -4.75 -2.76
CA ALA A 363 1.56 -4.62 -1.72
C ALA A 363 0.87 -4.17 -0.43
N THR A 364 0.79 -5.10 0.53
CA THR A 364 -0.06 -4.99 1.72
C THR A 364 0.69 -4.53 2.97
N GLU A 365 2.02 -4.61 2.98
CA GLU A 365 2.86 -4.05 4.04
C GLU A 365 4.29 -3.77 3.54
N ALA A 366 4.81 -2.59 3.87
CA ALA A 366 6.17 -2.20 3.58
C ALA A 366 6.64 -1.14 4.57
N CYS A 367 7.88 -1.22 5.03
CA CYS A 367 8.48 -0.23 5.93
C CYS A 367 10.00 -0.16 5.79
N GLU A 368 10.54 0.99 6.14
CA GLU A 368 11.98 1.23 6.23
C GLU A 368 12.46 1.24 7.68
N GLY A 369 13.75 0.98 7.90
CA GLY A 369 14.32 0.98 9.25
C GLY A 369 14.18 -0.30 10.06
N TYR A 370 13.81 -1.43 9.45
CA TYR A 370 13.90 -2.75 10.07
C TYR A 370 15.33 -3.35 10.04
N LEU A 371 16.21 -2.84 9.16
CA LEU A 371 17.56 -3.35 8.93
C LEU A 371 18.50 -3.04 10.10
N LEU A 372 19.42 -3.97 10.42
CA LEU A 372 20.38 -3.79 11.52
C LEU A 372 21.25 -2.53 11.35
N ASN A 373 21.55 -1.85 12.46
CA ASN A 373 22.40 -0.67 12.49
C ASN A 373 23.76 -0.91 11.79
N GLY A 374 24.05 -0.08 10.78
CA GLY A 374 25.23 -0.20 9.91
C GLY A 374 24.98 -0.95 8.59
N ILE A 375 23.77 -1.47 8.35
CA ILE A 375 23.35 -2.07 7.09
C ILE A 375 22.38 -1.11 6.36
N VAL A 376 22.69 -0.77 5.11
CA VAL A 376 21.94 0.17 4.24
C VAL A 376 21.54 1.48 4.94
N THR A 377 20.27 1.60 5.35
CA THR A 377 19.66 2.79 5.98
C THR A 377 19.68 2.75 7.51
N GLY A 378 20.06 1.62 8.13
CA GLY A 378 20.06 1.41 9.59
C GLY A 378 18.69 1.14 10.21
N ALA A 379 18.66 0.96 11.54
CA ALA A 379 17.44 0.60 12.29
C ALA A 379 16.74 1.85 12.86
N GLY A 380 15.41 1.80 12.95
CA GLY A 380 14.60 2.88 13.53
C GLY A 380 14.64 4.20 12.73
N PRO A 381 14.10 5.31 13.29
CA PRO A 381 13.93 6.56 12.56
C PRO A 381 15.21 7.29 12.17
N THR A 382 15.14 8.09 11.10
CA THR A 382 16.29 8.87 10.58
C THR A 382 16.11 10.38 10.57
N LEU A 383 15.25 10.90 11.45
CA LEU A 383 14.85 12.32 11.57
C LEU A 383 15.99 13.35 11.48
N GLN A 384 17.17 13.05 12.03
CA GLN A 384 18.35 13.94 12.05
C GLN A 384 19.46 13.52 11.06
N ASN A 385 19.17 12.61 10.13
CA ASN A 385 20.10 12.16 9.08
C ASN A 385 19.47 12.36 7.69
N PRO A 386 19.62 13.54 7.06
CA PRO A 386 19.04 13.86 5.75
C PRO A 386 19.44 12.90 4.62
N THR A 387 20.60 12.23 4.75
CA THR A 387 21.03 11.27 3.72
C THR A 387 20.28 9.94 3.83
N TYR A 388 20.07 9.41 5.02
CA TYR A 388 19.26 8.19 5.19
C TYR A 388 17.78 8.48 4.96
N ALA A 389 17.25 9.60 5.47
CA ALA A 389 15.88 10.02 5.23
C ALA A 389 15.57 10.16 3.73
N TRP A 390 16.50 10.71 2.93
CA TRP A 390 16.38 10.75 1.47
C TRP A 390 16.49 9.37 0.81
N GLN A 391 17.44 8.53 1.24
CA GLN A 391 17.60 7.19 0.68
C GLN A 391 16.33 6.36 0.85
N ARG A 392 15.71 6.38 2.04
CA ARG A 392 14.42 5.70 2.32
C ARG A 392 13.31 6.11 1.35
N ALA A 393 13.23 7.41 1.01
CA ALA A 393 12.27 7.89 -0.01
C ALA A 393 12.57 7.39 -1.43
N GLN A 394 13.85 7.30 -1.82
CA GLN A 394 14.21 6.71 -3.11
C GLN A 394 13.91 5.22 -3.17
N ILE A 395 14.04 4.52 -2.05
CA ILE A 395 13.75 3.10 -1.93
C ILE A 395 12.24 2.86 -2.03
N TYR A 396 11.42 3.59 -1.26
CA TYR A 396 9.95 3.60 -1.43
C TYR A 396 9.55 3.86 -2.89
N ALA A 397 10.06 4.93 -3.50
CA ALA A 397 9.71 5.27 -4.88
C ALA A 397 10.14 4.21 -5.90
N ARG A 398 11.29 3.57 -5.69
CA ARG A 398 11.77 2.46 -6.53
C ARG A 398 10.86 1.24 -6.41
N ASP A 399 10.54 0.82 -5.19
CA ASP A 399 9.72 -0.38 -4.95
C ASP A 399 8.29 -0.18 -5.49
N ILE A 400 7.66 0.96 -5.21
CA ILE A 400 6.33 1.29 -5.73
C ILE A 400 6.34 1.30 -7.27
N ILE A 401 7.36 1.87 -7.93
CA ILE A 401 7.47 1.83 -9.39
C ILE A 401 7.70 0.41 -9.91
N GLY A 402 8.53 -0.39 -9.23
CA GLY A 402 8.78 -1.79 -9.56
C GLY A 402 7.51 -2.63 -9.50
N ASP A 403 6.80 -2.57 -8.38
CA ASP A 403 5.53 -3.27 -8.16
C ASP A 403 4.46 -2.83 -9.17
N LEU A 404 4.26 -1.52 -9.35
CA LEU A 404 3.29 -0.98 -10.32
C LEU A 404 3.65 -1.33 -11.76
N SER A 405 4.94 -1.40 -12.12
CA SER A 405 5.37 -1.84 -13.47
C SER A 405 5.20 -3.35 -13.70
N HIS A 406 4.96 -4.13 -12.64
CA HIS A 406 4.78 -5.59 -12.67
C HIS A 406 3.44 -6.04 -12.06
N TYR A 407 2.35 -5.35 -12.43
CA TYR A 407 0.95 -5.73 -12.16
C TYR A 407 0.44 -5.58 -10.71
N ALA A 408 1.22 -5.02 -9.78
CA ALA A 408 0.65 -4.57 -8.51
C ALA A 408 -0.37 -3.46 -8.76
N SER A 409 -1.48 -3.53 -8.02
CA SER A 409 -2.64 -2.64 -8.16
C SER A 409 -2.66 -1.56 -7.07
N GLY A 410 -1.64 -1.48 -6.22
CA GLY A 410 -1.58 -0.53 -5.11
C GLY A 410 -0.47 -0.88 -4.13
N TRP A 411 -0.23 0.02 -3.18
CA TRP A 411 0.85 -0.13 -2.21
C TRP A 411 0.49 0.48 -0.86
N THR A 412 0.81 -0.22 0.22
CA THR A 412 0.40 0.12 1.59
C THR A 412 1.61 0.20 2.51
N ASP A 413 1.90 1.41 2.97
CA ASP A 413 2.89 1.70 4.00
C ASP A 413 2.53 1.00 5.31
N TRP A 414 3.52 0.77 6.19
CA TRP A 414 3.26 0.11 7.47
C TRP A 414 2.64 1.07 8.49
N ASN A 415 3.40 1.60 9.44
CA ASN A 415 2.84 2.52 10.44
C ASN A 415 2.61 3.91 9.84
N LEU A 416 1.34 4.36 9.79
CA LEU A 416 1.01 5.74 9.36
C LEU A 416 1.74 6.82 10.17
N VAL A 417 1.92 6.61 11.48
CA VAL A 417 2.70 7.52 12.34
C VAL A 417 3.45 6.75 13.42
N LEU A 418 4.68 7.17 13.71
CA LEU A 418 5.46 6.71 14.87
C LEU A 418 5.94 7.92 15.68
N ASN A 419 6.42 7.71 16.91
CA ASN A 419 7.14 8.75 17.64
C ASN A 419 8.59 8.90 17.10
N THR A 420 9.35 9.86 17.62
CA THR A 420 10.74 10.10 17.16
C THR A 420 11.71 8.95 17.46
N THR A 421 11.30 7.91 18.21
CA THR A 421 12.10 6.69 18.47
C THR A 421 11.67 5.48 17.66
N GLY A 422 10.56 5.53 16.90
CA GLY A 422 10.11 4.44 16.02
C GLY A 422 9.13 3.46 16.66
N GLY A 423 8.37 3.91 17.66
CA GLY A 423 7.38 3.11 18.38
C GLY A 423 6.09 3.91 18.67
N PRO A 424 5.28 3.49 19.66
CA PRO A 424 5.55 2.42 20.62
C PRO A 424 5.45 1.01 20.02
N THR A 425 6.16 0.05 20.64
CA THR A 425 6.14 -1.39 20.33
C THR A 425 6.43 -2.13 21.63
N TRP A 426 5.80 -3.28 21.88
CA TRP A 426 6.03 -4.06 23.11
C TRP A 426 7.32 -4.90 23.08
N ILE A 427 7.99 -5.01 21.92
CA ILE A 427 9.26 -5.77 21.73
C ILE A 427 10.46 -4.91 21.30
N ASP A 428 10.35 -3.58 21.32
CA ASP A 428 11.35 -2.66 20.75
C ASP A 428 11.74 -2.98 19.28
N ASN A 429 10.79 -3.43 18.44
CA ASN A 429 11.01 -3.62 16.99
C ASN A 429 10.89 -2.27 16.26
N LEU A 430 11.80 -1.36 16.56
CA LEU A 430 11.71 0.03 16.13
C LEU A 430 12.01 0.16 14.63
N VAL A 431 11.07 0.74 13.88
CA VAL A 431 11.19 1.03 12.44
C VAL A 431 10.97 2.52 12.19
N ASP A 432 10.99 2.96 10.94
CA ASP A 432 10.69 4.34 10.54
C ASP A 432 9.25 4.50 10.03
N SER A 433 8.79 5.74 9.89
CA SER A 433 7.45 6.08 9.39
C SER A 433 7.52 7.35 8.53
N PRO A 434 6.68 7.50 7.49
CA PRO A 434 6.65 8.72 6.69
C PRO A 434 6.31 9.99 7.49
N ILE A 435 5.58 9.87 8.61
CA ILE A 435 5.45 10.93 9.62
C ILE A 435 5.92 10.45 10.99
N LEU A 436 6.75 11.28 11.64
CA LEU A 436 7.17 11.11 13.03
C LEU A 436 6.55 12.19 13.92
N ILE A 437 6.16 11.86 15.15
CA ILE A 437 5.46 12.76 16.09
C ILE A 437 6.35 13.11 17.28
N ASP A 438 6.32 14.38 17.70
CA ASP A 438 6.90 14.83 18.96
C ASP A 438 6.15 14.26 20.17
N GLU A 439 6.73 13.23 20.80
CA GLU A 439 6.19 12.60 22.00
C GLU A 439 6.49 13.34 23.33
N GLU A 440 7.34 14.37 23.34
CA GLU A 440 7.69 15.13 24.55
C GLU A 440 6.80 16.37 24.76
N GLY A 441 6.28 16.95 23.67
CA GLY A 441 5.43 18.15 23.72
C GLY A 441 4.10 18.07 22.97
N GLY A 442 3.94 17.17 22.00
CA GLY A 442 2.75 17.13 21.13
C GLY A 442 2.58 18.35 20.21
N ALA A 443 3.58 19.23 20.16
CA ALA A 443 3.54 20.54 19.51
C ALA A 443 4.12 20.53 18.09
N GLU A 444 4.76 19.43 17.68
CA GLU A 444 5.34 19.24 16.35
C GLU A 444 5.08 17.83 15.79
N PHE A 445 4.98 17.73 14.46
CA PHE A 445 5.21 16.47 13.75
C PHE A 445 6.05 16.71 12.50
N TYR A 446 6.63 15.65 11.98
CA TYR A 446 7.76 15.67 11.07
C TYR A 446 7.44 14.81 9.84
N LYS A 447 7.12 15.46 8.71
CA LYS A 447 6.93 14.78 7.43
C LYS A 447 8.29 14.49 6.80
N GLN A 448 8.65 13.22 6.76
CA GLN A 448 9.91 12.76 6.17
C GLN A 448 9.83 12.68 4.64
N PRO A 449 10.96 12.60 3.91
CA PRO A 449 10.97 12.41 2.46
C PRO A 449 10.06 11.27 1.95
N MET A 450 9.90 10.18 2.73
CA MET A 450 8.99 9.07 2.39
C MET A 450 7.53 9.50 2.21
N PHE A 451 7.06 10.50 2.97
CA PHE A 451 5.70 11.03 2.83
C PHE A 451 5.49 11.65 1.44
N TYR A 452 6.47 12.41 0.97
CA TYR A 452 6.43 13.04 -0.35
C TYR A 452 6.62 12.02 -1.47
N ALA A 453 7.46 10.99 -1.27
CA ALA A 453 7.58 9.85 -2.19
C ALA A 453 6.23 9.14 -2.37
N MET A 454 5.54 8.79 -1.29
CA MET A 454 4.17 8.25 -1.34
C MET A 454 3.19 9.18 -2.04
N GLY A 455 3.34 10.50 -1.85
CA GLY A 455 2.53 11.53 -2.48
C GLY A 455 2.60 11.57 -4.01
N HIS A 456 3.74 11.20 -4.60
CA HIS A 456 3.90 11.12 -6.07
C HIS A 456 2.99 10.06 -6.71
N PHE A 457 2.53 9.07 -5.96
CA PHE A 457 1.61 8.03 -6.41
C PHE A 457 0.20 8.29 -5.90
N SER A 458 0.00 8.31 -4.58
CA SER A 458 -1.31 8.41 -3.92
C SER A 458 -2.15 9.62 -4.37
N LYS A 459 -1.52 10.79 -4.56
CA LYS A 459 -2.25 11.99 -4.96
C LYS A 459 -2.69 11.94 -6.43
N PHE A 460 -1.83 11.45 -7.32
CA PHE A 460 -1.98 11.57 -8.77
C PHE A 460 -2.53 10.31 -9.44
N LEU A 461 -2.54 9.18 -8.75
CA LEU A 461 -3.11 7.91 -9.19
C LEU A 461 -4.35 7.57 -8.32
N PRO A 462 -5.49 8.24 -8.53
CA PRO A 462 -6.74 7.85 -7.89
C PRO A 462 -7.13 6.41 -8.26
N ALA A 463 -8.03 5.82 -7.47
CA ALA A 463 -8.59 4.51 -7.78
C ALA A 463 -9.13 4.45 -9.22
N ASP A 464 -9.05 3.28 -9.83
CA ASP A 464 -9.42 2.97 -11.20
C ASP A 464 -8.54 3.62 -12.30
N SER A 465 -7.48 4.36 -11.93
CA SER A 465 -6.41 4.74 -12.87
C SER A 465 -5.78 3.49 -13.48
N VAL A 466 -5.57 3.46 -14.80
CA VAL A 466 -5.09 2.27 -15.54
C VAL A 466 -3.65 2.48 -15.97
N ARG A 467 -2.78 1.50 -15.71
CA ARG A 467 -1.39 1.55 -16.20
C ARG A 467 -1.38 1.46 -17.72
N VAL A 468 -0.59 2.30 -18.37
CA VAL A 468 -0.44 2.33 -19.84
C VAL A 468 0.98 1.96 -20.26
N ALA A 469 1.19 1.65 -21.53
CA ALA A 469 2.51 1.29 -22.04
C ALA A 469 3.47 2.50 -22.03
N LEU A 470 4.67 2.26 -21.50
CA LEU A 470 5.77 3.19 -21.43
C LEU A 470 7.02 2.50 -22.00
N THR A 471 7.68 3.13 -22.96
CA THR A 471 8.91 2.63 -23.57
C THR A 471 10.03 3.65 -23.44
N THR A 472 11.13 3.26 -22.79
CA THR A 472 12.39 4.02 -22.84
C THR A 472 13.10 3.74 -24.15
N SER A 473 13.49 4.77 -24.90
CA SER A 473 14.12 4.57 -26.21
C SER A 473 15.52 3.94 -26.09
N SER A 474 15.96 3.23 -27.13
CA SER A 474 17.27 2.54 -27.11
C SER A 474 18.45 3.51 -27.02
N SER A 475 18.28 4.77 -27.44
CA SER A 475 19.24 5.86 -27.25
C SER A 475 19.32 6.36 -25.81
N ALA A 476 18.19 6.36 -25.09
CA ALA A 476 18.10 6.82 -23.71
C ALA A 476 18.46 5.73 -22.68
N SER A 477 18.21 4.46 -23.01
CA SER A 477 18.26 3.31 -22.07
C SER A 477 19.55 3.19 -21.25
N SER A 478 20.72 3.52 -21.83
CA SER A 478 22.00 3.49 -21.09
C SER A 478 22.18 4.69 -20.15
N THR A 479 21.69 5.86 -20.55
CA THR A 479 21.80 7.12 -19.82
C THR A 479 20.81 7.18 -18.66
N LEU A 480 19.62 6.63 -18.87
CA LEU A 480 18.51 6.61 -17.91
C LEU A 480 18.39 5.26 -17.16
N SER A 481 19.46 4.48 -17.10
CA SER A 481 19.46 3.12 -16.50
C SER A 481 19.18 3.08 -14.98
N LYS A 482 19.12 4.23 -14.32
CA LYS A 482 18.73 4.43 -12.92
C LYS A 482 17.58 5.43 -12.77
N VAL A 483 16.84 5.67 -13.84
CA VAL A 483 15.56 6.39 -13.79
C VAL A 483 14.46 5.34 -13.83
N ASP A 484 13.93 5.03 -12.66
CA ASP A 484 12.79 4.12 -12.55
C ASP A 484 11.54 4.88 -13.03
N SER A 485 10.64 4.24 -13.80
CA SER A 485 9.54 4.95 -14.47
C SER A 485 8.26 4.13 -14.63
N VAL A 486 7.09 4.79 -14.55
CA VAL A 486 5.78 4.19 -14.81
C VAL A 486 4.77 5.24 -15.30
N ALA A 487 3.84 4.86 -16.18
CA ALA A 487 2.81 5.75 -16.74
C ALA A 487 1.39 5.20 -16.56
N PHE A 488 0.43 6.10 -16.37
CA PHE A 488 -0.98 5.81 -16.14
C PHE A 488 -1.90 6.76 -16.91
N LEU A 489 -3.13 6.31 -17.17
CA LEU A 489 -4.28 7.13 -17.55
C LEU A 489 -5.28 7.14 -16.38
N THR A 490 -5.66 8.31 -15.88
CA THR A 490 -6.63 8.44 -14.77
C THR A 490 -8.08 8.36 -15.28
N PRO A 491 -9.07 8.15 -14.39
CA PRO A 491 -10.50 8.22 -14.76
C PRO A 491 -10.96 9.60 -15.23
N ASP A 492 -10.16 10.65 -15.00
CA ASP A 492 -10.38 12.03 -15.45
C ASP A 492 -9.59 12.34 -16.74
N ASP A 493 -9.25 11.31 -17.52
CA ASP A 493 -8.52 11.35 -18.80
C ASP A 493 -7.15 12.07 -18.76
N GLN A 494 -6.52 12.15 -17.57
CA GLN A 494 -5.17 12.70 -17.42
C GLN A 494 -4.10 11.62 -17.62
N VAL A 495 -3.05 11.93 -18.38
CA VAL A 495 -1.86 11.08 -18.48
C VAL A 495 -0.88 11.47 -17.39
N VAL A 496 -0.53 10.50 -16.54
CA VAL A 496 0.36 10.68 -15.39
C VAL A 496 1.61 9.83 -15.59
N LEU A 497 2.78 10.48 -15.67
CA LEU A 497 4.09 9.83 -15.73
C LEU A 497 4.85 10.09 -14.43
N ILE A 498 5.31 9.04 -13.77
CA ILE A 498 6.12 9.13 -12.55
C ILE A 498 7.54 8.63 -12.86
N LEU A 499 8.54 9.42 -12.47
CA LEU A 499 9.96 9.20 -12.74
C LEU A 499 10.76 9.36 -11.44
N SER A 500 11.59 8.38 -11.08
CA SER A 500 12.50 8.43 -9.94
C SER A 500 13.94 8.42 -10.42
N ASN A 501 14.62 9.57 -10.40
CA ASN A 501 16.03 9.68 -10.73
C ASN A 501 16.90 9.34 -9.52
N ARG A 502 17.51 8.14 -9.54
CA ARG A 502 18.47 7.70 -8.51
C ARG A 502 19.92 8.14 -8.77
N ASP A 503 20.21 8.79 -9.90
CA ASP A 503 21.57 9.26 -10.19
C ASP A 503 21.94 10.56 -9.49
N SER A 504 23.25 10.74 -9.31
CA SER A 504 23.85 11.99 -8.86
C SER A 504 23.95 13.06 -9.96
N SER A 505 23.57 12.74 -11.20
CA SER A 505 23.44 13.66 -12.32
C SER A 505 21.97 14.02 -12.59
N ALA A 506 21.75 15.25 -13.06
CA ALA A 506 20.49 15.63 -13.70
C ALA A 506 20.45 15.13 -15.16
N HIS A 507 19.26 14.89 -15.68
CA HIS A 507 19.01 14.46 -17.05
C HIS A 507 17.93 15.34 -17.67
N ASP A 508 18.23 16.02 -18.79
CA ASP A 508 17.21 16.66 -19.62
C ASP A 508 16.60 15.59 -20.53
N ILE A 509 15.28 15.38 -20.42
CA ILE A 509 14.57 14.31 -21.14
C ILE A 509 13.43 14.87 -22.00
N THR A 510 13.19 14.18 -23.11
CA THR A 510 12.02 14.38 -23.97
C THR A 510 10.96 13.31 -23.67
N LEU A 511 9.72 13.74 -23.49
CA LEU A 511 8.54 12.89 -23.33
C LEU A 511 7.67 12.98 -24.59
N SER A 512 7.09 11.86 -25.04
CA SER A 512 6.19 11.80 -26.20
C SER A 512 4.95 10.97 -25.91
N LEU A 513 3.76 11.55 -26.09
CA LEU A 513 2.46 10.87 -26.01
C LEU A 513 2.03 10.52 -27.44
N SER A 514 2.51 9.38 -27.92
CA SER A 514 2.32 8.93 -29.31
C SER A 514 0.85 8.96 -29.77
N SER A 515 -0.06 8.54 -28.91
CA SER A 515 -1.52 8.50 -29.15
C SER A 515 -2.20 9.86 -29.30
N GLN A 516 -1.60 10.95 -28.79
CA GLN A 516 -2.19 12.30 -28.79
C GLN A 516 -1.41 13.30 -29.66
N GLU A 517 -0.32 12.87 -30.30
CA GLU A 517 0.63 13.73 -31.00
C GLU A 517 1.18 14.88 -30.13
N LEU A 518 1.46 14.62 -28.85
CA LEU A 518 2.02 15.61 -27.92
C LEU A 518 3.46 15.25 -27.53
N SER A 519 4.30 16.25 -27.28
CA SER A 519 5.60 16.08 -26.62
C SER A 519 5.96 17.24 -25.70
N THR A 520 6.85 17.00 -24.74
CA THR A 520 7.36 18.03 -23.83
C THR A 520 8.76 17.68 -23.34
N ASN A 521 9.52 18.70 -22.91
CA ASN A 521 10.86 18.54 -22.36
C ASN A 521 10.83 18.82 -20.86
N VAL A 522 11.49 17.96 -20.08
CA VAL A 522 11.55 18.08 -18.61
C VAL A 522 12.98 17.82 -18.14
N THR A 523 13.51 18.68 -17.28
CA THR A 523 14.73 18.36 -16.52
C THR A 523 14.34 17.48 -15.34
N LEU A 524 14.94 16.29 -15.25
CA LEU A 524 15.00 15.49 -14.03
C LEU A 524 16.24 15.93 -13.24
N GLU A 525 16.08 16.62 -12.10
CA GLU A 525 17.25 16.95 -11.29
C GLU A 525 17.87 15.68 -10.68
N THR A 526 19.14 15.80 -10.29
CA THR A 526 19.86 14.80 -9.49
C THR A 526 19.07 14.42 -8.24
N LEU A 527 19.02 13.12 -7.92
CA LEU A 527 18.37 12.59 -6.71
C LEU A 527 16.97 13.20 -6.49
N SER A 528 16.04 12.90 -7.41
CA SER A 528 14.69 13.47 -7.42
C SER A 528 13.62 12.45 -7.82
N ILE A 529 12.38 12.74 -7.46
CA ILE A 529 11.16 12.06 -7.92
C ILE A 529 10.30 13.13 -8.59
N LYS A 530 9.75 12.84 -9.77
CA LYS A 530 8.83 13.72 -10.49
C LYS A 530 7.54 13.02 -10.86
N THR A 531 6.43 13.73 -10.73
CA THR A 531 5.16 13.36 -11.37
C THR A 531 4.83 14.43 -12.41
N ILE A 532 4.72 14.02 -13.67
CA ILE A 532 4.31 14.85 -14.79
C ILE A 532 2.85 14.49 -15.10
N VAL A 533 1.97 15.50 -15.11
CA VAL A 533 0.55 15.35 -15.41
C VAL A 533 0.23 16.15 -16.67
N ILE A 534 -0.32 15.48 -17.67
CA ILE A 534 -0.82 16.09 -18.92
C ILE A 534 -2.33 15.91 -18.94
N GLY A 535 -3.06 17.02 -19.02
CA GLY A 535 -4.53 17.00 -19.13
C GLY A 535 -5.01 16.48 -20.49
N GLU A 536 -6.33 16.34 -20.65
CA GLU A 536 -6.93 15.87 -21.91
C GLU A 536 -6.50 16.76 -23.09
N GLY A 537 -5.61 16.24 -23.94
CA GLY A 537 -5.33 16.83 -25.24
C GLY A 537 -6.61 16.79 -26.07
N SER A 538 -7.23 17.95 -26.30
CA SER A 538 -8.45 18.07 -27.10
C SER A 538 -8.17 17.77 -28.58
N GLY A 539 -8.09 16.47 -28.89
CA GLY A 539 -7.83 15.87 -30.18
C GLY A 539 -8.94 16.12 -31.19
N ASN A 540 -9.07 17.37 -31.61
CA ASN A 540 -9.78 17.88 -32.78
C ASN A 540 -11.08 17.12 -33.17
N SER A 541 -12.00 16.99 -32.21
CA SER A 541 -13.33 16.39 -32.42
C SER A 541 -14.23 17.34 -33.22
N SER A 542 -13.93 17.46 -34.52
CA SER A 542 -14.69 18.22 -35.52
C SER A 542 -16.06 17.58 -35.87
N SER A 543 -16.87 17.33 -34.84
CA SER A 543 -18.25 16.88 -34.96
C SER A 543 -19.18 18.06 -35.25
N SER A 544 -19.45 18.24 -36.55
CA SER A 544 -20.45 19.20 -37.03
C SER A 544 -21.87 18.76 -36.64
N SER A 545 -22.32 19.12 -35.44
CA SER A 545 -23.69 18.85 -34.97
C SER A 545 -24.65 19.96 -35.41
N SER A 546 -25.25 19.77 -36.59
CA SER A 546 -26.34 20.61 -37.08
C SER A 546 -27.56 20.53 -36.15
N SER A 547 -28.05 21.67 -35.70
CA SER A 547 -29.23 21.76 -34.84
C SER A 547 -30.50 21.23 -35.53
N SER A 548 -31.12 20.21 -34.94
CA SER A 548 -32.50 19.85 -35.23
C SER A 548 -33.20 19.37 -33.95
N SER A 549 -34.15 20.19 -33.47
CA SER A 549 -34.98 19.87 -32.31
C SER A 549 -36.16 18.98 -32.72
N PRO A 550 -36.57 18.03 -31.88
CA PRO A 550 -37.94 17.54 -31.87
C PRO A 550 -38.66 17.98 -30.58
N SER A 551 -39.79 18.67 -30.76
CA SER A 551 -40.80 18.86 -29.72
C SER A 551 -41.71 17.62 -29.66
N GLY A 552 -42.11 17.17 -28.46
CA GLY A 552 -42.94 15.96 -28.35
C GLY A 552 -43.37 15.60 -26.92
N SER A 553 -44.47 16.23 -26.49
CA SER A 553 -45.34 15.89 -25.34
C SER A 553 -45.13 14.58 -24.57
N THR A 554 -45.04 14.68 -23.24
CA THR A 554 -45.24 13.59 -22.29
C THR A 554 -46.74 13.27 -22.08
N SER A 555 -47.08 11.99 -21.98
CA SER A 555 -48.32 11.51 -21.34
C SER A 555 -48.10 10.12 -20.77
N ALA A 556 -48.33 9.94 -19.47
CA ALA A 556 -48.16 8.66 -18.77
C ALA A 556 -49.41 7.77 -18.88
N ALA A 557 -49.22 6.45 -18.91
CA ALA A 557 -50.23 5.46 -18.58
C ALA A 557 -49.59 4.19 -18.00
N THR A 558 -50.20 3.66 -16.95
CA THR A 558 -49.79 2.46 -16.20
C THR A 558 -50.47 1.22 -16.79
N GLU A 559 -49.79 0.07 -16.85
CA GLU A 559 -50.47 -1.24 -16.93
C GLU A 559 -49.85 -2.28 -15.98
N THR A 560 -50.69 -3.23 -15.59
CA THR A 560 -50.49 -4.27 -14.57
C THR A 560 -50.52 -5.65 -15.25
N PRO A 561 -49.76 -6.67 -14.80
CA PRO A 561 -49.58 -7.89 -15.58
C PRO A 561 -50.80 -8.82 -15.55
N SER A 562 -50.98 -9.58 -16.63
CA SER A 562 -51.99 -10.65 -16.73
C SER A 562 -51.35 -12.02 -16.99
N THR A 563 -51.85 -13.02 -16.26
CA THR A 563 -51.42 -14.42 -16.29
C THR A 563 -52.10 -15.22 -17.40
N THR A 564 -51.47 -16.28 -17.90
CA THR A 564 -52.22 -17.46 -18.38
C THR A 564 -51.39 -18.75 -18.23
N THR A 565 -52.09 -19.85 -17.95
CA THR A 565 -51.55 -21.14 -17.49
C THR A 565 -51.61 -22.20 -18.59
N ALA A 566 -50.64 -23.13 -18.66
CA ALA A 566 -50.82 -24.44 -19.27
C ALA A 566 -49.86 -25.52 -18.73
N THR A 567 -50.42 -26.61 -18.21
CA THR A 567 -49.82 -27.95 -17.99
C THR A 567 -50.97 -28.97 -18.15
N PRO A 568 -50.77 -30.22 -18.61
CA PRO A 568 -50.33 -31.37 -17.78
C PRO A 568 -49.37 -32.30 -18.58
N ILE A 569 -49.03 -33.58 -18.30
CA ILE A 569 -49.47 -34.63 -17.36
C ILE A 569 -48.22 -35.32 -16.75
N SER A 570 -48.34 -35.87 -15.54
CA SER A 570 -47.32 -36.66 -14.81
C SER A 570 -47.21 -38.14 -15.24
N SER A 571 -46.05 -38.77 -15.00
CA SER A 571 -46.01 -40.19 -14.56
C SER A 571 -44.74 -40.54 -13.77
N THR A 572 -44.91 -41.22 -12.64
CA THR A 572 -43.86 -41.76 -11.76
C THR A 572 -43.39 -43.16 -12.20
N GLY A 573 -42.16 -43.53 -11.84
CA GLY A 573 -41.68 -44.92 -11.95
C GLY A 573 -40.29 -45.09 -11.35
N ALA A 574 -40.11 -46.06 -10.44
CA ALA A 574 -38.84 -46.39 -9.82
C ALA A 574 -38.62 -47.90 -9.81
N SER A 575 -37.40 -48.38 -10.13
CA SER A 575 -36.85 -49.65 -9.61
C SER A 575 -35.40 -49.94 -10.06
N ALA A 576 -34.54 -50.14 -9.06
CA ALA A 576 -33.33 -50.97 -8.90
C ALA A 576 -32.75 -51.88 -10.02
N ALA A 577 -31.41 -52.08 -9.89
CA ALA A 577 -30.55 -53.24 -10.24
C ALA A 577 -30.36 -53.57 -11.75
N SER A 578 -29.19 -53.98 -12.26
CA SER A 578 -28.24 -54.98 -11.71
C SER A 578 -26.82 -54.94 -12.35
N GLU A 579 -25.93 -55.73 -11.76
CA GLU A 579 -24.51 -56.02 -12.07
C GLU A 579 -24.15 -56.45 -13.51
N ALA A 580 -22.90 -56.16 -13.93
CA ALA A 580 -21.92 -57.08 -14.58
C ALA A 580 -20.72 -56.24 -15.10
N SER A 581 -19.50 -56.27 -14.55
CA SER A 581 -18.49 -57.35 -14.54
C SER A 581 -17.98 -57.82 -15.90
N SER A 582 -16.82 -57.33 -16.34
CA SER A 582 -15.91 -58.08 -17.24
C SER A 582 -14.46 -57.63 -17.11
N SER A 583 -13.60 -58.54 -16.64
CA SER A 583 -12.16 -58.35 -16.40
C SER A 583 -11.30 -59.12 -17.41
N VAL A 584 -10.25 -58.50 -17.97
CA VAL A 584 -9.07 -59.15 -18.61
C VAL A 584 -7.90 -58.14 -18.47
N SER A 585 -6.97 -58.26 -17.50
CA SER A 585 -5.61 -58.87 -17.60
C SER A 585 -4.84 -58.54 -18.89
N SER A 586 -3.53 -58.25 -18.97
CA SER A 586 -2.37 -58.30 -18.06
C SER A 586 -1.22 -57.55 -18.76
N SER A 587 -0.19 -57.00 -18.11
CA SER A 587 1.02 -57.76 -17.71
C SER A 587 1.94 -56.93 -16.81
N ALA A 588 2.86 -57.59 -16.09
CA ALA A 588 3.59 -57.01 -14.95
C ALA A 588 5.12 -56.97 -15.14
N SER A 589 5.76 -55.99 -14.50
CA SER A 589 7.06 -56.09 -13.79
C SER A 589 7.26 -54.81 -12.94
N GLY A 590 7.75 -54.82 -11.70
CA GLY A 590 8.09 -55.94 -10.82
C GLY A 590 9.52 -55.85 -10.28
N ALA A 591 9.78 -54.99 -9.28
CA ALA A 591 10.89 -55.12 -8.33
C ALA A 591 10.75 -54.15 -7.14
N THR A 592 10.81 -54.68 -5.91
CA THR A 592 10.83 -53.92 -4.66
C THR A 592 12.10 -54.28 -3.90
N VAL A 593 12.98 -53.32 -3.57
CA VAL A 593 13.98 -53.46 -2.48
C VAL A 593 14.35 -52.10 -1.88
N THR A 594 14.12 -51.97 -0.58
CA THR A 594 14.92 -51.21 0.42
C THR A 594 15.36 -52.25 1.50
N PRO A 595 16.29 -51.99 2.46
CA PRO A 595 16.81 -50.70 2.94
C PRO A 595 18.33 -50.62 3.27
N SER A 596 18.75 -49.49 3.84
CA SER A 596 19.62 -49.33 5.05
C SER A 596 21.08 -48.80 4.98
N THR A 597 21.34 -47.89 5.93
CA THR A 597 22.57 -47.63 6.73
C THR A 597 23.77 -46.79 6.24
N THR A 598 23.87 -45.57 6.82
CA THR A 598 25.04 -44.90 7.46
C THR A 598 26.46 -44.94 6.85
N THR A 599 27.05 -43.75 6.60
CA THR A 599 28.27 -43.19 7.27
C THR A 599 28.59 -41.79 6.68
N ALA A 600 28.68 -40.73 7.48
CA ALA A 600 29.87 -40.18 8.18
C ALA A 600 30.62 -39.08 7.37
N ALA A 601 30.99 -38.00 8.06
CA ALA A 601 31.64 -36.80 7.49
C ALA A 601 33.17 -36.91 7.41
N PRO A 602 33.84 -36.02 6.64
CA PRO A 602 35.25 -35.69 6.83
C PRO A 602 35.42 -34.34 7.54
N ALA A 603 36.29 -34.31 8.55
CA ALA A 603 36.86 -33.08 9.10
C ALA A 603 38.28 -32.90 8.58
N THR A 604 38.71 -31.66 8.33
CA THR A 604 40.12 -31.30 8.10
C THR A 604 40.51 -30.13 8.98
N SER A 605 41.62 -30.32 9.71
CA SER A 605 42.13 -29.41 10.73
C SER A 605 43.35 -28.62 10.27
N THR A 606 43.48 -27.37 10.71
CA THR A 606 44.78 -26.69 10.87
C THR A 606 44.78 -25.84 12.14
N ALA A 607 45.85 -25.96 12.93
CA ALA A 607 46.17 -25.09 14.07
C ALA A 607 47.08 -23.92 13.61
N ALA A 608 47.54 -22.94 14.40
CA ALA A 608 47.59 -22.77 15.86
C ALA A 608 47.82 -21.29 16.27
N SER A 609 47.83 -21.04 17.59
CA SER A 609 48.43 -19.89 18.33
C SER A 609 47.67 -18.54 18.31
N SER A 610 47.76 -17.64 19.30
CA SER A 610 47.93 -17.77 20.78
C SER A 610 47.87 -16.38 21.44
N ALA A 611 47.19 -16.27 22.60
CA ALA A 611 47.33 -15.27 23.66
C ALA A 611 47.09 -13.75 23.36
N ALA A 612 46.10 -13.16 24.05
CA ALA A 612 46.27 -11.93 24.85
C ALA A 612 45.07 -11.64 25.78
N GLU A 613 45.37 -11.10 26.96
CA GLU A 613 44.47 -10.60 28.01
C GLU A 613 44.67 -9.06 28.10
N THR A 614 43.84 -8.17 28.65
CA THR A 614 42.55 -8.12 29.40
C THR A 614 42.07 -6.63 29.34
N PRO A 615 41.06 -6.09 30.08
CA PRO A 615 39.83 -6.61 30.74
C PRO A 615 38.57 -5.73 30.45
N GLU A 616 37.46 -6.02 31.15
CA GLU A 616 36.25 -5.17 31.26
C GLU A 616 36.47 -3.86 32.07
N PRO A 617 35.62 -2.83 31.89
CA PRO A 617 35.45 -1.72 32.84
C PRO A 617 34.29 -1.96 33.83
N THR A 618 34.55 -1.76 35.11
CA THR A 618 33.63 -1.96 36.25
C THR A 618 32.61 -0.85 36.47
N THR A 619 31.41 -1.22 36.91
CA THR A 619 30.44 -0.34 37.59
C THR A 619 30.89 0.09 39.00
N PRO A 620 30.52 1.29 39.47
CA PRO A 620 30.56 1.64 40.89
C PRO A 620 29.14 1.72 41.51
N ASP A 621 28.92 0.94 42.57
CA ASP A 621 27.83 1.17 43.52
C ASP A 621 28.08 2.44 44.36
N SER A 622 27.01 3.19 44.66
CA SER A 622 26.96 4.00 45.89
C SER A 622 25.53 4.22 46.38
N ASN A 623 25.12 3.41 47.37
CA ASN A 623 23.94 3.65 48.21
C ASN A 623 24.29 4.60 49.36
N SER A 624 23.52 5.68 49.56
CA SER A 624 23.07 6.14 50.89
C SER A 624 22.20 7.40 50.84
N CYS A 625 21.01 7.31 51.48
CA CYS A 625 19.97 8.32 51.74
C CYS A 625 18.80 8.35 50.73
#